data_AF-A0A4R0MWH8-F1
#
_entry.id   AF-A0A4R0MWH8-F1
#
_cell.length_a   1.000
_cell.length_b   1.000
_cell.length_c   1.000
_cell.angle_alpha   90.00
_cell.angle_beta   90.00
_cell.angle_gamma   90.00
#
_symmetry.space_group_name_H-M   'P 1'
#
loop_
_entity.id
_entity.type
_entity.pdbx_description
1 polymer ?
#
loop_
_entity_poly.entity_id
_entity_poly.type
_entity_poly.pdbx_seq_one_letter_code
_entity_poly.pdbx_strand_id
1 'polypeptide(L)'
;MEEKFKLWLEFEEVDPKNWNIENEYCNIHVDLEDGRHYGINVWTYKFLQTAIDQDKKTGQNLNGLYQKPPDLFVKELTRECIEQTIQDLLEIDDLEKVLNPSIYDSGNNK
;
A
#
# COMPACT_ATOMS: atom_id res chain seq x y z
N MET A 1 -23.93 2.03 5.21
CA MET A 1 -23.24 3.14 5.89
C MET A 1 -22.65 3.99 4.79
N GLU A 2 -22.76 5.31 4.85
CA GLU A 2 -22.06 6.17 3.89
C GLU A 2 -20.56 5.85 3.96
N GLU A 3 -19.94 5.68 2.80
CA GLU A 3 -18.49 5.48 2.68
C GLU A 3 -17.80 6.70 3.28
N LYS A 4 -17.15 6.50 4.44
CA LYS A 4 -16.46 7.56 5.19
C LYS A 4 -15.18 8.08 4.51
N PHE A 5 -14.90 7.58 3.31
CA PHE A 5 -13.67 7.88 2.57
C PHE A 5 -13.89 7.70 1.06
N LYS A 6 -13.03 8.33 0.26
CA LYS A 6 -12.94 8.10 -1.20
C LYS A 6 -11.63 7.40 -1.52
N LEU A 7 -11.68 6.50 -2.50
CA LEU A 7 -10.51 5.78 -3.01
C LEU A 7 -10.18 6.16 -4.44
N TRP A 8 -8.93 6.54 -4.62
CA TRP A 8 -8.28 6.53 -5.93
C TRP A 8 -7.27 5.38 -5.98
N LEU A 9 -7.30 4.60 -7.06
CA LEU A 9 -6.52 3.38 -7.25
C LEU A 9 -5.71 3.51 -8.53
N GLU A 10 -4.38 3.58 -8.44
CA GLU A 10 -3.51 3.81 -9.60
C GLU A 10 -3.73 2.80 -10.75
N PHE A 11 -3.99 1.53 -10.41
CA PHE A 11 -4.19 0.50 -11.43
C PHE A 11 -5.51 0.62 -12.21
N GLU A 12 -6.46 1.45 -11.77
CA GLU A 12 -7.68 1.72 -12.54
C GLU A 12 -7.44 2.74 -13.68
N GLU A 13 -6.32 3.46 -13.64
CA GLU A 13 -5.94 4.46 -14.65
C GLU A 13 -5.10 3.86 -15.80
N VAL A 14 -4.78 2.56 -15.75
CA VAL A 14 -3.96 1.85 -16.74
C VAL A 14 -4.75 0.74 -17.44
N ASP A 15 -4.20 0.17 -18.52
CA ASP A 15 -4.87 -0.91 -19.26
C ASP A 15 -5.00 -2.18 -18.38
N PRO A 16 -6.22 -2.63 -18.04
CA PRO A 16 -6.43 -3.79 -17.16
C PRO A 16 -5.94 -5.11 -17.76
N LYS A 17 -5.63 -5.15 -19.06
CA LYS A 17 -5.17 -6.38 -19.74
C LYS A 17 -3.72 -6.74 -19.46
N ASN A 18 -2.95 -5.85 -18.86
CA ASN A 18 -1.51 -6.06 -18.61
C ASN A 18 -1.17 -6.17 -17.11
N TRP A 19 -2.15 -6.54 -16.28
CA TRP A 19 -2.01 -6.53 -14.83
C TRP A 19 -2.22 -7.92 -14.23
N ASN A 20 -1.26 -8.40 -13.43
CA ASN A 20 -1.46 -9.59 -12.62
C ASN A 20 -1.96 -9.17 -11.23
N ILE A 21 -3.28 -9.16 -11.03
CA ILE A 21 -3.89 -8.69 -9.79
C ILE A 21 -3.34 -9.34 -8.51
N GLU A 22 -2.72 -10.53 -8.57
CA GLU A 22 -2.13 -11.20 -7.40
C GLU A 22 -0.61 -10.99 -7.25
N ASN A 23 0.08 -10.37 -8.22
CA ASN A 23 1.54 -10.22 -8.24
C ASN A 23 1.97 -8.85 -8.79
N GLU A 24 1.49 -7.78 -8.18
CA GLU A 24 1.78 -6.39 -8.56
C GLU A 24 1.84 -5.47 -7.33
N TYR A 25 2.19 -4.22 -7.55
CA TYR A 25 2.09 -3.14 -6.56
C TYR A 25 1.37 -1.94 -7.16
N CYS A 26 0.76 -1.10 -6.32
CA CYS A 26 0.18 0.16 -6.75
C CYS A 26 0.24 1.20 -5.64
N ASN A 27 0.13 2.47 -6.02
CA ASN A 27 -0.18 3.55 -5.10
C ASN A 27 -1.70 3.75 -5.03
N ILE A 28 -2.21 4.05 -3.84
CA ILE A 28 -3.60 4.44 -3.63
C ILE A 28 -3.66 5.75 -2.86
N HIS A 29 -4.76 6.49 -3.04
CA HIS A 29 -5.09 7.62 -2.19
C HIS A 29 -6.39 7.34 -1.43
N VAL A 30 -6.37 7.68 -0.13
CA VAL A 30 -7.54 7.64 0.75
C VAL A 30 -7.85 9.07 1.21
N ASP A 31 -8.97 9.61 0.76
CA ASP A 31 -9.46 10.93 1.17
C ASP A 31 -10.59 10.77 2.18
N LEU A 32 -10.42 11.28 3.40
CA LEU A 32 -11.44 11.28 4.45
C LEU A 32 -12.31 12.54 4.40
N GLU A 33 -13.55 12.45 4.90
CA GLU A 33 -14.48 13.60 4.96
C GLU A 33 -13.96 14.76 5.84
N ASP A 34 -13.12 14.46 6.83
CA ASP A 34 -12.50 15.45 7.70
C ASP A 34 -11.33 16.21 7.05
N GLY A 35 -11.03 15.90 5.77
CA GLY A 35 -10.01 16.55 4.96
C GLY A 35 -8.62 15.92 5.06
N ARG A 36 -8.44 14.84 5.83
CA ARG A 36 -7.19 14.08 5.83
C ARG A 36 -7.03 13.31 4.51
N HIS A 37 -5.78 13.23 4.06
CA HIS A 37 -5.39 12.56 2.82
C HIS A 37 -4.19 11.65 3.08
N TYR A 38 -4.29 10.39 2.65
CA TYR A 38 -3.23 9.40 2.77
C TYR A 38 -2.81 8.90 1.40
N GLY A 39 -1.50 8.94 1.12
CA GLY A 39 -0.89 8.18 0.05
C GLY A 39 -0.30 6.89 0.60
N ILE A 40 -0.68 5.75 0.04
CA ILE A 40 -0.31 4.42 0.56
C ILE A 40 0.27 3.61 -0.60
N ASN A 41 1.49 3.10 -0.42
CA ASN A 41 2.09 2.11 -1.31
C ASN A 41 1.61 0.71 -0.91
N VAL A 42 0.97 0.01 -1.83
CA VAL A 42 0.33 -1.29 -1.60
C VAL A 42 0.99 -2.34 -2.46
N TRP A 43 1.44 -3.45 -1.86
CA TRP A 43 1.92 -4.63 -2.61
C TRP A 43 0.98 -5.81 -2.42
N THR A 44 0.90 -6.68 -3.43
CA THR A 44 0.34 -8.02 -3.19
C THR A 44 1.37 -8.94 -2.54
N TYR A 45 0.89 -10.01 -1.90
CA TYR A 45 1.79 -10.98 -1.26
C TYR A 45 2.82 -11.60 -2.22
N LYS A 46 2.43 -11.93 -3.47
CA LYS A 46 3.37 -12.53 -4.43
C LYS A 46 4.39 -11.53 -4.95
N PHE A 47 4.04 -10.24 -4.95
CA PHE A 47 4.93 -9.20 -5.47
C PHE A 47 6.22 -9.07 -4.66
N LEU A 48 6.21 -9.41 -3.36
CA LEU A 48 7.43 -9.47 -2.55
C LEU A 48 8.52 -10.35 -3.20
N GLN A 49 8.14 -11.53 -3.72
CA GLN A 49 9.09 -12.43 -4.38
C GLN A 49 9.59 -11.82 -5.71
N THR A 50 8.70 -11.16 -6.45
CA THR A 50 9.06 -10.44 -7.68
C THR A 50 10.08 -9.33 -7.39
N ALA A 51 9.89 -8.54 -6.34
CA ALA A 51 10.80 -7.48 -5.93
C ALA A 51 12.18 -8.04 -5.53
N ILE A 52 12.22 -9.12 -4.74
CA ILE A 52 13.47 -9.81 -4.38
C ILE A 52 14.23 -10.28 -5.62
N ASP A 53 13.52 -10.89 -6.59
CA ASP A 53 14.15 -11.44 -7.78
C ASP A 53 14.57 -10.34 -8.78
N GLN A 54 13.91 -9.19 -8.77
CA GLN A 54 14.37 -7.99 -9.48
C GLN A 54 15.67 -7.47 -8.88
N ASP A 55 15.76 -7.34 -7.56
CA ASP A 55 16.95 -6.85 -6.87
C ASP A 55 18.17 -7.76 -7.04
N LYS A 56 17.98 -9.09 -7.10
CA LYS A 56 19.04 -10.04 -7.46
C LYS A 56 19.60 -9.79 -8.87
N LYS A 57 18.75 -9.37 -9.82
CA LYS A 57 19.15 -9.09 -11.20
C LYS A 57 19.82 -7.73 -11.34
N THR A 58 19.34 -6.73 -10.60
CA THR A 58 19.82 -5.33 -10.69
C THR A 58 20.98 -5.04 -9.75
N GLY A 59 21.20 -5.89 -8.73
CA GLY A 59 22.17 -5.67 -7.66
C GLY A 59 21.68 -4.71 -6.56
N GLN A 60 20.43 -4.25 -6.63
CA GLN A 60 19.81 -3.39 -5.63
C GLN A 60 19.56 -4.13 -4.31
N ASN A 61 19.38 -3.37 -3.22
CA ASN A 61 19.17 -3.87 -1.86
C ASN A 61 20.12 -5.02 -1.47
N LEU A 62 21.41 -4.84 -1.79
CA LEU A 62 22.47 -5.84 -1.57
C LEU A 62 22.18 -7.19 -2.25
N ASN A 63 21.78 -7.16 -3.53
CA ASN A 63 21.35 -8.31 -4.32
C ASN A 63 20.10 -9.01 -3.74
N GLY A 64 19.13 -8.21 -3.29
CA GLY A 64 17.87 -8.69 -2.73
C GLY A 64 18.00 -9.29 -1.32
N LEU A 65 19.04 -8.93 -0.56
CA LEU A 65 19.21 -9.36 0.84
C LEU A 65 18.05 -8.87 1.73
N TYR A 66 17.54 -7.67 1.45
CA TYR A 66 16.43 -7.07 2.16
C TYR A 66 15.48 -6.40 1.17
N GLN A 67 14.25 -6.13 1.63
CA GLN A 67 13.29 -5.28 0.94
C GLN A 67 12.88 -4.17 1.91
N LYS A 68 12.66 -2.97 1.38
CA LYS A 68 11.93 -1.94 2.13
C LYS A 68 10.45 -2.28 1.95
N PRO A 69 9.71 -2.61 3.03
CA PRO A 69 8.34 -3.03 2.88
C PRO A 69 7.47 -1.87 2.36
N PRO A 70 6.35 -2.17 1.70
CA PRO A 70 5.30 -1.20 1.44
C PRO A 70 4.65 -0.73 2.75
N ASP A 71 3.76 0.25 2.63
CA ASP A 71 2.90 0.67 3.74
C ASP A 71 1.90 -0.44 4.08
N LEU A 72 1.43 -1.18 3.06
CA LEU A 72 0.40 -2.21 3.20
C LEU A 72 0.63 -3.39 2.25
N PHE A 73 0.38 -4.61 2.75
CA PHE A 73 0.22 -5.79 1.91
C PHE A 73 -1.24 -6.20 1.83
N VAL A 74 -1.69 -6.57 0.62
CA VAL A 74 -3.03 -7.11 0.37
C VAL A 74 -2.96 -8.42 -0.42
N LYS A 75 -4.08 -9.14 -0.49
CA LYS A 75 -4.17 -10.38 -1.26
C LYS A 75 -4.07 -10.13 -2.77
N GLU A 76 -4.82 -9.15 -3.27
CA GLU A 76 -4.97 -8.86 -4.69
C GLU A 76 -5.35 -7.39 -4.92
N LEU A 77 -4.99 -6.84 -6.07
CA LEU A 77 -5.28 -5.46 -6.46
C LEU A 77 -6.64 -5.39 -7.17
N THR A 78 -7.67 -5.57 -6.36
CA THR A 78 -9.07 -5.32 -6.74
C THR A 78 -9.64 -4.22 -5.86
N ARG A 79 -10.57 -3.43 -6.41
CA ARG A 79 -11.26 -2.38 -5.65
C ARG A 79 -11.90 -2.95 -4.39
N GLU A 80 -12.61 -4.08 -4.51
CA GLU A 80 -13.25 -4.74 -3.38
C GLU A 80 -12.25 -5.12 -2.27
N CYS A 81 -11.11 -5.73 -2.62
CA CYS A 81 -10.10 -6.12 -1.63
C CYS A 81 -9.51 -4.90 -0.91
N ILE A 82 -9.20 -3.83 -1.65
CA ILE A 82 -8.58 -2.63 -1.08
C ILE A 82 -9.59 -1.86 -0.24
N GLU A 83 -10.82 -1.71 -0.70
CA GLU A 83 -11.87 -1.00 0.03
C GLU A 83 -12.21 -1.68 1.35
N GLN A 84 -12.38 -3.01 1.35
CA GLN A 84 -12.57 -3.77 2.60
C GLN A 84 -11.37 -3.63 3.54
N THR A 85 -10.14 -3.63 3.01
CA THR A 85 -8.94 -3.49 3.83
C THR A 85 -8.85 -2.11 4.47
N ILE A 86 -9.09 -1.04 3.70
CA ILE A 86 -9.07 0.34 4.22
C ILE A 86 -10.19 0.56 5.23
N GLN A 87 -11.37 -0.01 4.99
CA GLN A 87 -12.48 0.05 5.95
C GLN A 87 -12.09 -0.63 7.28
N ASP A 88 -11.55 -1.84 7.25
CA ASP A 88 -11.11 -2.56 8.46
C ASP A 88 -10.04 -1.77 9.24
N LEU A 89 -9.04 -1.23 8.54
CA LEU A 89 -8.00 -0.41 9.17
C LEU A 89 -8.55 0.85 9.85
N LEU A 90 -9.49 1.56 9.20
CA LEU A 90 -10.15 2.74 9.75
C LEU A 90 -11.11 2.41 10.91
N GLU A 91 -11.56 1.17 11.04
CA GLU A 91 -12.31 0.70 12.21
C GLU A 91 -11.40 0.46 13.43
N ILE A 92 -10.09 0.25 13.21
CA ILE A 92 -9.09 0.07 14.27
C ILE A 92 -8.62 1.41 14.84
N ASP A 93 -8.05 2.29 13.99
CA ASP A 93 -7.64 3.67 14.32
C ASP A 93 -7.34 4.44 13.03
N ASP A 94 -6.81 5.66 13.14
CA ASP A 94 -6.35 6.44 12.01
C ASP A 94 -5.20 5.74 11.24
N LEU A 95 -5.15 5.87 9.91
CA LEU A 95 -4.23 5.12 9.05
C LEU A 95 -2.75 5.35 9.40
N GLU A 96 -2.37 6.56 9.80
CA GLU A 96 -1.02 6.92 10.27
C GLU A 96 -0.61 6.26 11.58
N LYS A 97 -1.57 5.72 12.35
CA LYS A 97 -1.32 5.00 13.61
C LYS A 97 -1.30 3.49 13.43
N VAL A 98 -2.06 2.96 12.46
CA VAL A 98 -2.17 1.50 12.23
C VAL A 98 -1.23 1.00 11.14
N LEU A 99 -0.87 1.84 10.16
CA LEU A 99 0.14 1.51 9.16
C LEU A 99 1.54 1.80 9.68
N ASN A 100 2.55 1.27 8.99
CA ASN A 100 3.93 1.30 9.47
C ASN A 100 4.37 2.73 9.82
N PRO A 101 4.74 3.00 11.08
CA PRO A 101 5.36 4.27 11.43
C PRO A 101 6.69 4.32 10.67
N SER A 102 6.81 5.32 9.79
CA SER A 102 7.95 5.54 8.92
C SER A 102 9.22 5.82 9.73
N ILE A 103 9.90 4.77 10.21
CA ILE A 103 11.23 4.78 10.83
C ILE A 103 11.46 6.04 11.71
N TYR A 104 10.86 6.09 12.90
CA TYR A 104 11.02 7.15 13.91
C TYR A 104 10.91 8.60 13.39
N ASP A 105 9.76 9.24 13.62
CA ASP A 105 9.71 10.70 13.69
C ASP A 105 10.19 11.13 15.08
N SER A 106 11.33 11.82 15.17
CA SER A 106 11.84 12.40 16.42
C SER A 106 11.01 13.62 16.79
N GLY A 107 9.76 13.40 17.17
CA GLY A 107 8.78 14.42 17.56
C GLY A 107 8.56 14.55 19.07
N ASN A 108 9.42 13.96 19.92
CA ASN A 108 9.50 14.34 21.33
C ASN A 108 10.67 15.31 21.52
N ASN A 109 10.43 16.58 21.18
CA ASN A 109 11.18 17.71 21.71
C ASN A 109 10.31 18.98 21.68
N LYS A 110 9.29 19.03 22.55
CA LYS A 110 9.02 20.12 23.48
C LYS A 110 7.80 19.84 24.36
#